data_AF-A0A517PVX6-F1
#
_entry.id   AF-A0A517PVX6-F1
#
_cell.length_a   1.000
_cell.length_b   1.000
_cell.length_c   1.000
_cell.angle_alpha   90.00
_cell.angle_beta   90.00
_cell.angle_gamma   90.00
#
_symmetry.space_group_name_H-M   'P 1'
#
loop_
_entity.id
_entity.type
_entity.pdbx_description
1 polymer ?
#
loop_
_entity_poly.entity_id
_entity_poly.type
_entity_poly.pdbx_seq_one_letter_code
_entity_poly.pdbx_strand_id
1 'polypeptide(L)'
;MSGGFLDDNAFSDQRPRRTDSYEINDLLFLGFNSRVLALDRDTGALIWSWKAPKGRSGYVAVMVDEEQLFVSIDGYTYCLDPFSGNQLWFNGLKGFGYGIPTLATAGNHTNSAGAAEMRAREQRRRNNNAQ
;
A
#
# COMPACT_ATOMS: atom_id res chain seq x y z
N MET A 1 -33.30 39.76 -19.26
CA MET A 1 -32.62 39.31 -18.03
C MET A 1 -31.41 38.50 -18.46
N SER A 2 -30.22 39.09 -18.31
CA SER A 2 -28.93 38.44 -18.52
C SER A 2 -28.63 37.53 -17.34
N GLY A 3 -28.55 36.23 -17.58
CA GLY A 3 -28.10 35.25 -16.60
C GLY A 3 -27.07 34.36 -17.27
N GLY A 4 -25.80 34.67 -17.04
CA GLY A 4 -24.70 33.78 -17.38
C GLY A 4 -24.87 32.46 -16.63
N PHE A 5 -24.78 31.37 -17.37
CA PHE A 5 -24.57 30.04 -16.80
C PHE A 5 -23.22 29.57 -17.31
N LEU A 6 -22.45 29.04 -16.37
CA LEU A 6 -21.01 28.88 -16.37
C LEU A 6 -20.57 27.89 -17.46
N ASP A 7 -19.37 28.14 -17.99
CA ASP A 7 -18.63 27.22 -18.82
C ASP A 7 -18.28 25.96 -17.99
N ASP A 8 -19.18 24.98 -17.93
CA ASP A 8 -18.93 23.66 -17.31
C ASP A 8 -18.09 22.77 -18.25
N ASN A 9 -16.93 23.27 -18.68
CA ASN A 9 -15.95 22.48 -19.42
C ASN A 9 -14.58 22.51 -18.74
N ALA A 10 -14.59 22.35 -17.41
CA ALA A 10 -13.39 22.21 -16.58
C ALA A 10 -13.18 20.77 -16.05
N PHE A 11 -13.68 19.76 -16.76
CA PHE A 11 -13.37 18.34 -16.50
C PHE A 11 -12.67 17.69 -17.70
N SER A 12 -11.57 18.29 -18.13
CA SER A 12 -10.62 17.58 -19.00
C SER A 12 -9.19 18.00 -18.69
N ASP A 13 -8.71 17.75 -17.48
CA ASP A 13 -7.27 17.54 -17.27
C ASP A 13 -6.96 16.05 -17.52
N GLN A 14 -7.31 15.57 -18.72
CA GLN A 14 -6.74 14.33 -19.25
C GLN A 14 -5.32 14.65 -19.69
N ARG A 15 -4.42 14.77 -18.71
CA ARG A 15 -2.99 14.69 -19.01
C ARG A 15 -2.66 13.23 -19.23
N PRO A 16 -2.16 12.83 -20.42
CA PRO A 16 -1.52 11.53 -20.53
C PRO A 16 -0.27 11.58 -19.65
N ARG A 17 -0.29 10.90 -18.50
CA ARG A 17 0.92 10.73 -17.68
C ARG A 17 1.84 9.75 -18.40
N ARG A 18 3.10 10.19 -18.51
CA ARG A 18 4.20 9.59 -19.27
C ARG A 18 4.49 8.14 -18.85
N THR A 19 4.81 7.29 -19.82
CA THR A 19 5.68 6.11 -19.73
C THR A 19 6.88 6.37 -18.79
N ASP A 20 7.39 5.50 -17.89
CA ASP A 20 7.39 4.03 -17.72
C ASP A 20 7.80 3.64 -16.26
N SER A 21 6.89 3.63 -15.27
CA SER A 21 6.98 2.85 -14.00
C SER A 21 5.98 3.38 -12.98
N TYR A 22 5.21 2.50 -12.34
CA TYR A 22 4.39 2.86 -11.18
C TYR A 22 5.29 3.06 -9.95
N GLU A 23 4.99 4.05 -9.10
CA GLU A 23 5.51 4.11 -7.73
C GLU A 23 4.57 3.36 -6.77
N ILE A 24 5.06 2.91 -5.62
CA ILE A 24 4.23 2.15 -4.67
C ILE A 24 2.98 2.91 -4.21
N ASN A 25 3.07 4.25 -4.13
CA ASN A 25 1.96 5.13 -3.72
C ASN A 25 0.90 5.35 -4.82
N ASP A 26 1.20 4.95 -6.06
CA ASP A 26 0.27 4.98 -7.19
C ASP A 26 -0.59 3.71 -7.25
N LEU A 27 -0.29 2.71 -6.41
CA LEU A 27 -0.94 1.41 -6.39
C LEU A 27 -1.91 1.28 -5.21
N LEU A 28 -3.11 0.80 -5.50
CA LEU A 28 -4.08 0.35 -4.50
C LEU A 28 -4.12 -1.18 -4.51
N PHE A 29 -3.79 -1.80 -3.37
CA PHE A 29 -3.84 -3.26 -3.23
C PHE A 29 -5.15 -3.74 -2.60
N LEU A 30 -5.76 -4.75 -3.20
CA LEU A 30 -7.02 -5.33 -2.75
C LEU A 30 -6.86 -6.83 -2.54
N GLY A 31 -7.31 -7.34 -1.39
CA GLY A 31 -7.37 -8.77 -1.09
C GLY A 31 -8.80 -9.27 -1.03
N PHE A 32 -9.20 -10.18 -1.94
CA PHE A 32 -10.51 -10.84 -1.87
C PHE A 32 -10.51 -12.20 -2.56
N ASN A 33 -11.30 -13.16 -2.07
CA ASN A 33 -11.46 -14.49 -2.67
C ASN A 33 -10.11 -15.18 -2.98
N SER A 34 -9.18 -15.16 -2.02
CA SER A 34 -7.80 -15.66 -2.16
C SER A 34 -7.05 -15.11 -3.38
N ARG A 35 -7.36 -13.88 -3.78
CA ARG A 35 -6.65 -13.10 -4.80
C ARG A 35 -6.11 -11.82 -4.18
N VAL A 36 -5.05 -11.32 -4.79
CA VAL A 36 -4.58 -9.95 -4.59
C VAL A 36 -4.57 -9.25 -5.94
N LEU A 37 -5.05 -8.02 -5.97
CA LEU A 37 -5.07 -7.19 -7.16
C LEU A 37 -4.34 -5.90 -6.84
N ALA A 38 -3.65 -5.36 -7.83
CA ALA A 38 -3.21 -3.97 -7.82
C ALA A 38 -4.04 -3.18 -8.82
N LEU A 39 -4.61 -2.09 -8.35
CA LEU A 39 -5.29 -1.10 -9.16
C LEU A 39 -4.45 0.18 -9.19
N ASP A 40 -4.57 0.93 -10.27
CA ASP A 40 -4.19 2.33 -10.30
C ASP A 40 -5.03 3.09 -9.28
N ARG A 41 -4.36 3.78 -8.35
CA ARG A 41 -5.01 4.42 -7.20
C ARG A 41 -5.97 5.53 -7.60
N ASP A 42 -5.67 6.28 -8.65
CA ASP A 42 -6.42 7.47 -9.05
C ASP A 42 -7.59 7.11 -9.97
N THR A 43 -7.41 6.11 -10.83
CA THR A 43 -8.39 5.72 -11.85
C THR A 43 -9.16 4.45 -11.51
N GLY A 44 -8.65 3.62 -10.61
CA GLY A 44 -9.20 2.30 -10.31
C GLY A 44 -8.93 1.26 -11.39
N ALA A 45 -8.11 1.57 -12.41
CA ALA A 45 -7.79 0.64 -13.49
C ALA A 45 -7.02 -0.58 -12.96
N LEU A 46 -7.36 -1.78 -13.41
CA LEU A 46 -6.65 -2.99 -13.03
C LEU A 46 -5.26 -3.02 -13.68
N ILE A 47 -4.21 -3.08 -12.84
CA ILE A 47 -2.82 -3.18 -13.28
C ILE A 47 -2.39 -4.64 -13.36
N TRP A 48 -2.56 -5.38 -12.26
CA TRP A 48 -2.27 -6.82 -12.22
C TRP A 48 -3.18 -7.55 -11.24
N SER A 49 -3.27 -8.87 -11.40
CA SER A 49 -3.95 -9.74 -10.44
C SER A 49 -3.15 -11.01 -10.19
N TRP A 50 -3.17 -11.47 -8.94
CA TRP A 50 -2.51 -12.67 -8.48
C TRP A 50 -3.53 -13.55 -7.74
N LYS A 51 -3.50 -14.86 -8.00
CA LYS A 51 -4.32 -15.85 -7.28
C LYS A 51 -3.40 -16.70 -6.44
N ALA A 52 -3.76 -16.88 -5.16
CA ALA A 52 -3.02 -17.73 -4.25
C ALA A 52 -2.87 -19.15 -4.82
N PRO A 53 -1.65 -19.68 -4.97
CA PRO A 53 -1.43 -21.05 -5.45
C PRO A 53 -1.94 -22.12 -4.48
N LYS A 54 -2.08 -21.78 -3.20
CA LYS A 54 -2.54 -22.69 -2.13
C LYS A 54 -3.52 -21.97 -1.21
N GLY A 55 -4.22 -22.76 -0.41
CA GLY A 55 -5.25 -22.30 0.50
C GLY A 55 -6.64 -22.38 -0.12
N ARG A 56 -7.65 -22.42 0.75
CA ARG A 56 -9.06 -22.36 0.39
C ARG A 56 -9.48 -20.92 0.13
N SER A 57 -10.72 -20.73 -0.32
CA SER A 57 -11.35 -19.40 -0.34
C SER A 57 -11.37 -18.86 1.09
N GLY A 58 -10.64 -17.77 1.32
CA GLY A 58 -10.44 -17.24 2.66
C GLY A 58 -10.19 -15.74 2.67
N TYR A 59 -10.19 -15.18 3.87
CA TYR A 59 -9.78 -13.80 4.13
C TYR A 59 -8.32 -13.59 3.73
N VAL A 60 -8.05 -12.44 3.13
CA VAL A 60 -6.73 -12.05 2.64
C VAL A 60 -6.25 -10.89 3.50
N ALA A 61 -5.18 -11.08 4.25
CA ALA A 61 -4.46 -9.97 4.87
C ALA A 61 -3.37 -9.50 3.92
N VAL A 62 -3.29 -8.19 3.69
CA VAL A 62 -2.29 -7.55 2.83
C VAL A 62 -1.58 -6.48 3.63
N MET A 63 -0.26 -6.36 3.45
CA MET A 63 0.56 -5.32 4.05
C MET A 63 1.68 -4.96 3.08
N VAL A 64 1.87 -3.66 2.88
CA VAL A 64 3.02 -3.13 2.13
C VAL A 64 4.04 -2.65 3.14
N ASP A 65 5.30 -3.03 2.97
CA ASP A 65 6.42 -2.40 3.66
C ASP A 65 7.56 -2.23 2.66
N GLU A 66 8.10 -1.01 2.60
CA GLU A 66 9.06 -0.57 1.57
C GLU A 66 8.57 -0.92 0.14
N GLU A 67 9.22 -1.88 -0.51
CA GLU A 67 8.92 -2.35 -1.88
C GLU A 67 8.48 -3.82 -1.89
N GLN A 68 7.93 -4.31 -0.77
CA GLN A 68 7.45 -5.69 -0.65
C GLN A 68 5.98 -5.75 -0.25
N LEU A 69 5.23 -6.60 -0.95
CA LEU A 69 3.82 -6.85 -0.68
C LEU A 69 3.66 -8.18 0.04
N PHE A 70 3.40 -8.13 1.34
CA PHE A 70 3.13 -9.32 2.15
C PHE A 70 1.65 -9.67 2.10
N VAL A 71 1.38 -10.94 1.85
CA VAL A 71 0.03 -11.47 1.68
C VAL A 71 -0.11 -12.73 2.52
N SER A 72 -1.11 -12.79 3.39
CA SER A 72 -1.40 -13.99 4.18
C SER A 72 -2.85 -14.45 3.98
N ILE A 73 -2.98 -15.75 3.66
CA ILE A 73 -4.24 -16.39 3.26
C ILE A 73 -4.24 -17.83 3.74
N ASP A 74 -5.25 -18.23 4.51
CA ASP A 74 -5.52 -19.63 4.92
C ASP A 74 -4.25 -20.38 5.40
N GLY A 75 -3.48 -19.78 6.31
CA GLY A 75 -2.26 -20.42 6.86
C GLY A 75 -1.03 -20.39 5.95
N TYR A 76 -1.07 -19.68 4.83
CA TYR A 76 0.07 -19.44 3.96
C TYR A 76 0.44 -17.96 3.97
N THR A 77 1.74 -17.67 3.90
CA THR A 77 2.25 -16.30 3.73
C THR A 77 3.12 -16.24 2.49
N TYR A 78 2.91 -15.20 1.70
CA TYR A 78 3.61 -14.92 0.46
C TYR A 78 4.19 -13.51 0.53
N CYS A 79 5.28 -13.31 -0.19
CA CYS A 79 5.70 -11.99 -0.59
C CYS A 79 5.63 -11.89 -2.10
N LEU A 80 5.00 -10.83 -2.58
CA LEU A 80 4.86 -10.51 -3.97
C LEU A 80 5.66 -9.23 -4.26
N ASP A 81 6.17 -9.14 -5.48
CA ASP A 81 6.62 -7.88 -6.05
C ASP A 81 5.38 -6.98 -6.25
N PRO A 82 5.34 -5.78 -5.67
CA PRO A 82 4.16 -4.93 -5.71
C PRO A 82 3.83 -4.39 -7.10
N PHE A 83 4.81 -4.30 -8.00
CA PHE A 83 4.64 -3.72 -9.33
C PHE A 83 4.13 -4.72 -10.37
N SER A 84 4.50 -5.99 -10.23
CA SER A 84 4.14 -7.06 -11.17
C SER A 84 3.20 -8.12 -10.59
N GLY A 85 3.09 -8.22 -9.26
CA GLY A 85 2.38 -9.29 -8.58
C GLY A 85 3.11 -10.64 -8.59
N ASN A 86 4.36 -10.68 -9.08
CA ASN A 86 5.16 -11.89 -9.11
C ASN A 86 5.54 -12.35 -7.71
N GLN A 87 5.41 -13.65 -7.43
CA GLN A 87 5.77 -14.19 -6.13
C GLN A 87 7.30 -14.19 -5.94
N LEU A 88 7.77 -13.47 -4.93
CA LEU A 88 9.19 -13.43 -4.52
C LEU A 88 9.54 -14.59 -3.59
N TRP A 89 8.70 -14.87 -2.59
CA TRP A 89 8.87 -16.02 -1.70
C TRP A 89 7.54 -16.53 -1.13
N PHE A 90 7.58 -17.73 -0.55
CA PHE A 90 6.45 -18.35 0.14
C PHE A 90 6.87 -19.04 1.44
N ASN A 91 5.99 -19.00 2.44
CA ASN A 91 6.07 -19.77 3.68
C ASN A 91 4.71 -20.43 3.96
N GLY A 92 4.72 -21.74 4.22
CA GLY A 92 3.50 -22.51 4.44
C GLY A 92 3.05 -22.62 5.90
N LEU A 93 3.74 -21.97 6.84
CA LEU A 93 3.45 -21.96 8.29
C LEU A 93 3.00 -23.34 8.82
N LYS A 94 3.72 -24.40 8.41
CA LYS A 94 3.34 -25.78 8.69
C LYS A 94 3.22 -26.01 10.20
N GLY A 95 2.09 -26.59 10.62
CA GLY A 95 1.84 -26.93 12.02
C GLY A 95 1.14 -25.85 12.84
N PHE A 96 0.93 -24.64 12.29
CA PHE A 96 0.21 -23.56 12.99
C PHE A 96 -1.30 -23.53 12.70
N GLY A 97 -1.77 -24.39 11.80
CA GLY A 97 -3.19 -24.50 11.44
C GLY A 97 -3.68 -23.43 10.48
N TYR A 98 -5.00 -23.31 10.39
CA TYR A 98 -5.70 -22.35 9.52
C TYR A 98 -6.42 -21.34 10.41
N GLY A 99 -6.24 -20.04 10.15
CA GLY A 99 -6.83 -18.96 10.94
C GLY A 99 -6.86 -17.64 10.18
N ILE A 100 -7.45 -16.61 10.78
CA ILE A 100 -7.45 -15.25 10.21
C ILE A 100 -6.11 -14.61 10.56
N PRO A 101 -5.25 -14.30 9.57
CA PRO A 101 -3.95 -13.71 9.84
C PRO A 101 -4.04 -12.21 10.10
N THR A 102 -3.15 -11.71 10.93
CA THR A 102 -2.82 -10.28 11.05
C THR A 102 -1.34 -10.12 10.72
N LEU A 103 -0.99 -9.08 9.97
CA LEU A 103 0.37 -8.77 9.58
C LEU A 103 0.83 -7.49 10.27
N ALA A 104 2.08 -7.46 10.70
CA ALA A 104 2.75 -6.28 11.21
C ALA A 104 4.24 -6.38 10.89
N THR A 105 4.87 -5.23 10.61
CA THR A 105 6.34 -5.10 10.62
C THR A 105 6.75 -4.17 11.75
N ALA A 106 8.00 -4.26 12.17
CA ALA A 106 8.58 -3.30 13.11
C ALA A 106 8.95 -1.96 12.43
N GLY A 107 8.55 -1.76 11.17
CA GLY A 107 8.90 -0.62 10.32
C GLY A 107 8.62 0.70 11.02
N ASN A 108 9.69 1.41 11.35
CA ASN A 108 9.61 2.73 11.93
C ASN A 108 9.39 3.70 10.77
N HIS A 109 8.14 3.91 10.33
CA HIS A 109 7.80 4.93 9.33
C HIS A 109 7.94 6.33 9.93
N THR A 110 9.12 6.65 10.43
CA THR A 110 9.49 8.04 10.61
C THR A 110 9.56 8.62 9.22
N ASN A 111 8.62 9.52 8.88
CA ASN A 111 9.05 10.71 8.15
C ASN A 111 10.24 11.23 8.95
N SER A 112 11.45 10.90 8.48
CA SER A 112 12.70 11.19 9.18
C SER A 112 12.81 12.69 9.48
N ALA A 113 12.20 13.53 8.64
CA ALA A 113 11.96 14.95 8.87
C ALA A 113 11.09 15.24 10.12
N GLY A 114 9.93 14.58 10.29
CA GLY A 114 9.04 14.82 11.42
C GLY A 114 9.62 14.34 12.75
N ALA A 115 10.29 13.19 12.76
CA ALA A 115 10.98 12.68 13.94
C ALA A 115 12.22 13.53 14.29
N ALA A 116 12.97 14.02 13.31
CA ALA A 116 14.08 14.94 13.52
C ALA A 116 13.60 16.30 14.04
N GLU A 117 12.50 16.83 13.50
CA GLU A 117 11.89 18.09 13.98
C GLU A 117 11.39 17.97 15.43
N MET A 118 10.72 16.88 15.78
CA MET A 118 10.25 16.65 17.15
C MET A 118 11.43 16.60 18.14
N ARG A 119 12.50 15.86 17.79
CA ARG A 119 13.74 15.81 18.58
C ARG A 119 14.41 17.19 18.68
N ALA A 120 14.51 17.93 17.57
CA ALA A 120 15.10 19.27 17.56
C ALA A 120 14.29 20.28 18.38
N ARG A 121 12.95 20.23 18.32
CA ARG A 121 12.06 21.08 19.13
C ARG A 121 12.19 20.78 20.61
N GLU A 122 12.27 19.51 20.99
CA GLU A 122 12.43 19.10 22.38
C GLU A 122 13.79 19.49 22.95
N GLN A 123 14.85 19.35 22.15
CA GLN A 123 16.21 19.74 22.54
C GLN A 123 16.35 21.27 22.70
N ARG A 124 15.73 22.07 21.82
CA ARG A 124 15.64 23.54 21.99
C ARG A 124 14.88 23.94 23.26
N ARG A 125 13.77 23.27 23.56
CA ARG A 125 13.00 23.52 24.81
C ARG A 125 13.82 23.21 26.06
N ARG A 126 14.57 22.10 26.06
CA ARG A 126 15.44 21.74 27.20
C ARG A 126 16.56 22.74 27.41
N ASN A 127 17.19 23.22 26.34
CA ASN A 127 18.27 24.20 26.43
C ASN A 127 17.78 25.57 26.92
N ASN A 128 16.59 26.02 26.50
CA ASN A 128 16.03 27.30 26.94
C ASN A 128 15.55 27.30 28.39
N ASN A 129 15.17 26.15 28.94
CA ASN A 129 14.75 26.02 30.34
C ASN A 129 15.93 25.80 31.31
N ALA A 130 17.15 25.64 30.79
CA ALA A 130 18.37 25.44 31.57
C ALA A 130 19.23 26.71 31.71
N GLN A 131 18.75 27.85 31.20
CA GLN A 131 19.30 29.21 31.39
C GLN A 131 18.40 30.01 32.32
#